data_AF-A0A8T4PGE4-F1
#
_entry.id   AF-A0A8T4PGE4-F1
#
_cell.length_a   1.000
_cell.length_b   1.000
_cell.length_c   1.000
_cell.angle_alpha   90.00
_cell.angle_beta   90.00
_cell.angle_gamma   90.00
#
_symmetry.space_group_name_H-M   'P 1'
#
loop_
_entity.id
_entity.type
_entity.pdbx_description
1 polymer ?
#
loop_
_entity_poly.entity_id
_entity_poly.type
_entity_poly.pdbx_seq_one_letter_code
_entity_poly.pdbx_strand_id
1 'polypeptide(L)'
;MDYPLDIEKEDAKTRLSQSIARIPINLDKIYDLATKITNMEIKHRYIEKHALNLLVAFSGTDKSKLPPMSDLQFKFGSSTSWKKSDVRNKVTGLLASYIPLFQVDGTYNYERNEFESELAQRLYDSTIIPVANSSFRNLAAYFTYLDFWPAYFELNCKGERCAPSSTNSLISFFGIQQYRFVYDLSFPVMVEVQDPLALNGQGYSFNLFLEGNIRNNKPMPVDFAPLERASLSERTLLCDSRTSGNITIHAADAAAKKSVEDAQVLYTIIGESCFIGATDANGILKEQFPVGVGGSVSIVKDGYIGKAVEYDPKAGREDSVEAQLTPIYTKNLIVRKKSVIKTPQGWQFSDAAADLSSKESASVVLTRISDGTDLDFSSIAGYEGQQKESSEIEIAPGAYSADITLLLNERIVIPERQKCVKKGFFGGKECFTIPKVDFGEKSSPGEERFPEGGLKLNFTIGANELEKHNTIVLYAVSIGIADVPESQRVIEDIEQMNKVEDYSKTYQAALQPAFQLK
;
A
#
# COMPACT_ATOMS: atom_id res chain seq x y z
N MET A 1 29.98 14.06 2.92
CA MET A 1 31.40 13.93 2.54
C MET A 1 32.22 14.15 3.80
N ASP A 2 33.04 13.19 4.18
CA ASP A 2 33.92 13.30 5.34
C ASP A 2 35.27 13.84 4.84
N TYR A 3 35.43 15.15 4.89
CA TYR A 3 36.63 15.84 4.38
C TYR A 3 37.16 16.77 5.48
N PRO A 4 37.83 16.22 6.50
CA PRO A 4 38.32 17.02 7.62
C PRO A 4 39.40 18.00 7.13
N LEU A 5 39.22 19.28 7.45
CA LEU A 5 40.16 20.34 7.12
C LEU A 5 40.96 20.71 8.37
N ASP A 6 42.26 20.44 8.33
CA ASP A 6 43.22 20.89 9.34
C ASP A 6 43.67 22.32 9.00
N ILE A 7 43.35 23.28 9.87
CA ILE A 7 43.70 24.69 9.72
C ILE A 7 44.72 25.06 10.80
N GLU A 8 45.84 25.64 10.37
CA GLU A 8 46.90 26.16 11.25
C GLU A 8 47.11 27.65 10.98
N LYS A 9 47.05 28.47 12.03
CA LYS A 9 47.46 29.87 11.99
C LYS A 9 48.25 30.20 13.25
N GLU A 10 49.53 30.53 13.07
CA GLU A 10 50.49 30.71 14.16
C GLU A 10 50.49 29.46 15.06
N ASP A 11 50.32 29.61 16.37
CA ASP A 11 50.34 28.50 17.33
C ASP A 11 48.97 27.77 17.47
N ALA A 12 47.94 28.20 16.74
CA ALA A 12 46.60 27.65 16.83
C ALA A 12 46.31 26.63 15.71
N LYS A 13 45.95 25.40 16.12
CA LYS A 13 45.49 24.31 15.23
C LYS A 13 44.04 23.98 15.53
N THR A 14 43.22 23.87 14.49
CA THR A 14 41.85 23.37 14.60
C THR A 14 41.53 22.42 13.45
N ARG A 15 40.70 21.41 13.72
CA ARG A 15 40.22 20.44 12.73
C ARG A 15 38.73 20.69 12.53
N LEU A 16 38.36 21.17 11.35
CA LEU A 16 36.96 21.30 10.95
C LEU A 16 36.48 19.98 10.37
N SER A 17 35.69 19.22 11.13
CA SER A 17 35.08 17.95 10.69
C SER A 17 33.75 18.15 9.93
N GLN A 18 33.13 19.33 10.04
CA GLN A 18 31.87 19.64 9.37
C GLN A 18 32.11 20.49 8.14
N SER A 19 31.89 19.91 6.96
CA SER A 19 31.95 20.62 5.67
C SER A 19 30.54 21.01 5.21
N ILE A 20 30.30 22.31 5.04
CA ILE A 20 29.07 22.83 4.43
C ILE A 20 29.26 22.85 2.91
N ALA A 21 28.59 21.95 2.20
CA ALA A 21 28.54 21.98 0.75
C ALA A 21 27.35 22.86 0.30
N ARG A 22 27.63 23.87 -0.52
CA ARG A 22 26.57 24.62 -1.23
C ARG A 22 26.33 23.98 -2.58
N ILE A 23 25.18 23.34 -2.72
CA ILE A 23 24.79 22.67 -3.96
C ILE A 23 23.93 23.65 -4.77
N PRO A 24 24.35 24.07 -5.98
CA PRO A 24 23.63 25.05 -6.79
C PRO A 24 22.44 24.39 -7.50
N ILE A 25 21.34 24.18 -6.78
CA ILE A 25 20.07 23.68 -7.31
C ILE A 25 19.04 24.81 -7.23
N ASN A 26 18.22 24.96 -8.28
CA ASN A 26 17.14 25.95 -8.29
C ASN A 26 15.89 25.44 -7.57
N LEU A 27 16.05 25.08 -6.30
CA LEU A 27 15.00 24.43 -5.52
C LEU A 27 13.75 25.31 -5.40
N ASP A 28 13.89 26.64 -5.33
CA ASP A 28 12.75 27.57 -5.32
C ASP A 28 11.89 27.44 -6.58
N LYS A 29 12.48 27.40 -7.78
CA LYS A 29 11.70 27.23 -9.02
C LYS A 29 11.08 25.84 -9.13
N ILE A 30 11.82 24.81 -8.73
CA ILE A 30 11.33 23.42 -8.73
C ILE A 30 10.09 23.32 -7.83
N TYR A 31 10.20 23.86 -6.62
CA TYR A 31 9.12 23.89 -5.65
C TYR A 31 7.94 24.75 -6.14
N ASP A 32 8.19 25.94 -6.71
CA ASP A 32 7.13 26.80 -7.28
C ASP A 32 6.36 26.09 -8.40
N LEU A 33 7.05 25.34 -9.28
CA LEU A 33 6.39 24.54 -10.31
C LEU A 33 5.56 23.41 -9.70
N ALA A 34 6.13 22.64 -8.76
CA ALA A 34 5.42 21.58 -8.04
C ALA A 34 4.17 22.12 -7.34
N THR A 35 4.29 23.22 -6.59
CA THR A 35 3.17 23.89 -5.91
C THR A 35 2.09 24.31 -6.91
N LYS A 36 2.46 24.86 -8.08
CA LYS A 36 1.49 25.24 -9.11
C LYS A 36 0.78 24.03 -9.71
N ILE A 37 1.49 22.94 -10.01
CA ILE A 37 0.89 21.70 -10.51
C ILE A 37 -0.12 21.16 -9.48
N THR A 38 0.27 21.11 -8.20
CA THR A 38 -0.61 20.65 -7.11
C THR A 38 -1.83 21.56 -6.95
N ASN A 39 -1.65 22.89 -6.91
CA ASN A 39 -2.75 23.84 -6.81
C ASN A 39 -3.71 23.77 -8.01
N MET A 40 -3.19 23.50 -9.21
CA MET A 40 -4.02 23.25 -10.37
C MET A 40 -4.84 21.96 -10.22
N GLU A 41 -4.26 20.92 -9.63
CA GLU A 41 -4.97 19.66 -9.39
C GLU A 41 -6.08 19.84 -8.36
N ILE A 42 -5.80 20.49 -7.24
CA ILE A 42 -6.80 20.87 -6.23
C ILE A 42 -7.97 21.64 -6.86
N LYS A 43 -7.66 22.68 -7.65
CA LYS A 43 -8.65 23.61 -8.18
C LYS A 43 -9.46 22.98 -9.31
N HIS A 44 -8.82 22.22 -10.17
CA HIS A 44 -9.41 21.76 -11.42
C HIS A 44 -9.69 20.26 -11.47
N ARG A 45 -9.10 19.46 -10.59
CA ARG A 45 -9.29 18.00 -10.48
C ARG A 45 -9.04 17.32 -11.80
N TYR A 46 -7.91 17.68 -12.42
CA TYR A 46 -7.64 17.31 -13.80
C TYR A 46 -7.29 15.82 -13.88
N ILE A 47 -6.65 15.24 -12.85
CA ILE A 47 -6.38 13.80 -12.79
C ILE A 47 -7.70 13.02 -12.74
N GLU A 48 -8.63 13.38 -11.86
CA GLU A 48 -9.92 12.68 -11.79
C GLU A 48 -10.77 12.89 -13.04
N LYS A 49 -10.83 14.11 -13.55
CA LYS A 49 -11.60 14.40 -14.78
C LYS A 49 -11.05 13.60 -15.95
N HIS A 50 -9.73 13.52 -16.09
CA HIS A 50 -9.11 12.72 -17.14
C HIS A 50 -9.42 11.23 -16.95
N ALA A 51 -9.26 10.70 -15.74
CA ALA A 51 -9.62 9.32 -15.43
C ALA A 51 -11.10 9.02 -15.72
N LEU A 52 -12.03 9.91 -15.35
CA LEU A 52 -13.46 9.78 -15.67
C LEU A 52 -13.70 9.81 -17.19
N ASN A 53 -13.00 10.66 -17.94
CA ASN A 53 -13.09 10.69 -19.40
C ASN A 53 -12.61 9.36 -20.02
N LEU A 54 -11.54 8.78 -19.50
CA LEU A 54 -11.07 7.45 -19.91
C LEU A 54 -12.12 6.38 -19.61
N LEU A 55 -12.68 6.37 -18.39
CA LEU A 55 -13.74 5.44 -18.01
C LEU A 55 -14.93 5.54 -18.98
N VAL A 56 -15.37 6.75 -19.32
CA VAL A 56 -16.45 6.96 -20.29
C VAL A 56 -16.06 6.47 -21.68
N ALA A 57 -14.91 6.89 -22.20
CA ALA A 57 -14.44 6.56 -23.55
C ALA A 57 -14.25 5.05 -23.78
N PHE A 58 -13.77 4.33 -22.77
CA PHE A 58 -13.52 2.89 -22.83
C PHE A 58 -14.68 2.04 -22.28
N SER A 59 -15.80 2.66 -21.91
CA SER A 59 -16.99 1.94 -21.45
C SER A 59 -17.98 1.59 -22.55
N GLY A 60 -18.85 0.63 -22.26
CA GLY A 60 -19.97 0.25 -23.10
C GLY A 60 -20.48 -1.14 -22.74
N THR A 61 -21.60 -1.53 -23.34
CA THR A 61 -22.24 -2.83 -23.03
C THR A 61 -21.53 -4.08 -23.59
N ASP A 62 -20.40 -3.91 -24.25
CA ASP A 62 -19.58 -5.01 -24.75
C ASP A 62 -18.72 -5.58 -23.60
N LYS A 63 -18.58 -6.91 -23.54
CA LYS A 63 -17.80 -7.60 -22.50
C LYS A 63 -16.31 -7.22 -22.54
N SER A 64 -15.81 -6.83 -23.71
CA SER A 64 -14.43 -6.33 -23.90
C SER A 64 -14.23 -4.92 -23.32
N LYS A 65 -15.28 -4.13 -23.17
CA LYS A 65 -15.25 -2.74 -22.66
C LYS A 65 -15.43 -2.69 -21.14
N LEU A 66 -15.24 -1.50 -20.56
CA LEU A 66 -15.58 -1.23 -19.16
C LEU A 66 -17.10 -1.15 -18.97
N PRO A 67 -17.62 -1.51 -17.79
CA PRO A 67 -19.02 -1.28 -17.45
C PRO A 67 -19.42 0.21 -17.59
N PRO A 68 -20.49 0.56 -18.31
CA PRO A 68 -20.86 1.96 -18.51
C PRO A 68 -21.46 2.58 -17.24
N MET A 69 -21.12 3.83 -16.97
CA MET A 69 -21.68 4.57 -15.83
C MET A 69 -23.21 4.67 -15.91
N SER A 70 -23.73 4.87 -17.13
CA SER A 70 -25.15 4.78 -17.43
C SER A 70 -25.36 4.30 -18.86
N ASP A 71 -26.21 3.29 -19.04
CA ASP A 71 -26.66 2.82 -20.36
C ASP A 71 -28.01 2.11 -20.24
N LEU A 72 -28.75 2.03 -21.34
CA LEU A 72 -30.04 1.35 -21.43
C LEU A 72 -30.07 0.47 -22.68
N GLN A 73 -30.36 -0.83 -22.49
CA GLN A 73 -30.51 -1.75 -23.61
C GLN A 73 -31.84 -2.48 -23.61
N PHE A 74 -32.38 -2.64 -24.83
CA PHE A 74 -33.55 -3.45 -25.12
C PHE A 74 -33.05 -4.74 -25.79
N LYS A 75 -32.80 -5.78 -24.99
CA LYS A 75 -32.32 -7.08 -25.50
C LYS A 75 -33.08 -8.23 -24.85
N PHE A 76 -33.40 -9.23 -25.67
CA PHE A 76 -33.92 -10.51 -25.22
C PHE A 76 -32.77 -11.40 -24.76
N GLY A 77 -32.83 -11.95 -23.55
CA GLY A 77 -31.85 -12.93 -23.07
C GLY A 77 -30.83 -12.38 -22.06
N SER A 78 -29.64 -12.99 -22.03
CA SER A 78 -28.60 -12.74 -21.02
C SER A 78 -27.99 -11.34 -21.13
N SER A 79 -27.80 -10.69 -19.98
CA SER A 79 -27.13 -9.39 -19.89
C SER A 79 -25.62 -9.53 -19.88
N THR A 80 -24.92 -8.52 -20.40
CA THR A 80 -23.47 -8.42 -20.25
C THR A 80 -23.15 -8.22 -18.77
N SER A 81 -22.20 -8.99 -18.26
CA SER A 81 -21.68 -8.81 -16.90
C SER A 81 -20.17 -8.87 -16.91
N TRP A 82 -19.57 -8.17 -15.94
CA TRP A 82 -18.15 -8.05 -15.78
C TRP A 82 -17.71 -8.65 -14.44
N LYS A 83 -16.44 -9.04 -14.36
CA LYS A 83 -15.80 -9.38 -13.08
C LYS A 83 -15.13 -8.13 -12.54
N LYS A 84 -15.41 -7.76 -11.29
CA LYS A 84 -14.91 -6.51 -10.69
C LYS A 84 -13.38 -6.42 -10.73
N SER A 85 -12.67 -7.51 -10.40
CA SER A 85 -11.20 -7.59 -10.54
C SER A 85 -10.70 -7.37 -11.97
N ASP A 86 -11.36 -7.94 -12.99
CA ASP A 86 -10.99 -7.70 -14.39
C ASP A 86 -11.17 -6.20 -14.76
N VAL A 87 -12.23 -5.57 -14.24
CA VAL A 87 -12.47 -4.12 -14.45
C VAL A 87 -11.38 -3.30 -13.77
N ARG A 88 -11.02 -3.62 -12.53
CA ARG A 88 -9.91 -2.97 -11.81
C ARG A 88 -8.63 -2.99 -12.64
N ASN A 89 -8.24 -4.16 -13.14
CA ASN A 89 -7.01 -4.31 -13.93
C ASN A 89 -7.04 -3.52 -15.24
N LYS A 90 -8.20 -3.47 -15.92
CA LYS A 90 -8.35 -2.62 -17.11
C LYS A 90 -8.24 -1.14 -16.78
N VAL A 91 -8.84 -0.71 -15.67
CA VAL A 91 -8.77 0.69 -15.23
C VAL A 91 -7.34 1.08 -14.87
N THR A 92 -6.62 0.27 -14.08
CA THR A 92 -5.21 0.55 -13.76
C THR A 92 -4.31 0.52 -15.00
N GLY A 93 -4.54 -0.40 -15.94
CA GLY A 93 -3.82 -0.41 -17.23
C GLY A 93 -4.08 0.84 -18.09
N LEU A 94 -5.31 1.35 -18.10
CA LEU A 94 -5.63 2.63 -18.73
C LEU A 94 -4.91 3.79 -18.03
N LEU A 95 -4.95 3.86 -16.71
CA LEU A 95 -4.21 4.90 -15.97
C LEU A 95 -2.71 4.86 -16.30
N ALA A 96 -2.10 3.68 -16.35
CA ALA A 96 -0.67 3.53 -16.65
C ALA A 96 -0.30 4.01 -18.06
N SER A 97 -1.23 3.85 -19.01
CA SER A 97 -1.02 4.24 -20.40
C SER A 97 -1.26 5.73 -20.65
N TYR A 98 -2.19 6.35 -19.93
CA TYR A 98 -2.69 7.69 -20.24
C TYR A 98 -2.22 8.77 -19.25
N ILE A 99 -1.91 8.44 -17.99
CA ILE A 99 -1.33 9.41 -17.04
C ILE A 99 -0.01 10.01 -17.55
N PRO A 100 0.91 9.26 -18.20
CA PRO A 100 2.12 9.85 -18.76
C PRO A 100 1.93 10.89 -19.87
N LEU A 101 0.71 11.03 -20.40
CA LEU A 101 0.39 12.04 -21.40
C LEU A 101 0.18 13.44 -20.81
N PHE A 102 0.12 13.58 -19.48
CA PHE A 102 0.07 14.89 -18.85
C PHE A 102 1.34 15.69 -19.15
N GLN A 103 1.14 16.94 -19.55
CA GLN A 103 2.20 17.89 -19.82
C GLN A 103 1.89 19.22 -19.11
N VAL A 104 2.93 19.96 -18.77
CA VAL A 104 2.80 21.28 -18.14
C VAL A 104 3.20 22.35 -19.14
N ASP A 105 2.29 23.27 -19.46
CA ASP A 105 2.60 24.35 -20.38
C ASP A 105 3.76 25.21 -19.84
N GLY A 106 4.69 25.57 -20.72
CA GLY A 106 5.85 26.40 -20.39
C GLY A 106 7.06 25.67 -19.78
N THR A 107 7.05 24.33 -19.66
CA THR A 107 8.22 23.53 -19.28
C THR A 107 9.11 23.16 -20.48
N TYR A 108 10.32 22.68 -20.19
CA TYR A 108 11.32 22.23 -21.16
C TYR A 108 10.82 21.10 -22.06
N ASN A 109 10.09 20.14 -21.49
CA ASN A 109 9.57 18.95 -22.18
C ASN A 109 8.13 19.13 -22.70
N TYR A 110 7.61 20.35 -22.72
CA TYR A 110 6.30 20.63 -23.30
C TYR A 110 6.38 20.66 -24.82
N GLU A 111 5.68 19.72 -25.45
CA GLU A 111 5.50 19.65 -26.90
C GLU A 111 4.04 19.31 -27.19
N ARG A 112 3.29 20.31 -27.65
CA ARG A 112 1.88 20.14 -27.99
C ARG A 112 1.76 19.31 -29.26
N ASN A 113 1.18 18.14 -29.14
CA ASN A 113 0.84 17.29 -30.28
C ASN A 113 -0.33 17.91 -31.06
N GLU A 114 -0.20 17.95 -32.39
CA GLU A 114 -1.26 18.43 -33.29
C GLU A 114 -1.89 17.26 -34.05
N PHE A 115 -3.22 17.19 -34.02
CA PHE A 115 -4.00 16.15 -34.68
C PHE A 115 -5.02 16.76 -35.63
N GLU A 116 -5.23 16.13 -36.79
CA GLU A 116 -6.27 16.55 -37.74
C GLU A 116 -7.69 16.44 -37.16
N SER A 117 -7.93 15.43 -36.32
CA SER A 117 -9.22 15.23 -35.68
C SER A 117 -9.40 16.16 -34.48
N GLU A 118 -10.39 17.05 -34.54
CA GLU A 118 -10.75 17.95 -33.43
C GLU A 118 -11.01 17.19 -32.12
N LEU A 119 -11.69 16.04 -32.18
CA LEU A 119 -11.94 15.22 -30.99
C LEU A 119 -10.64 14.69 -30.35
N ALA A 120 -9.72 14.18 -31.17
CA ALA A 120 -8.41 13.73 -30.71
C ALA A 120 -7.63 14.92 -30.12
N GLN A 121 -7.63 16.07 -30.80
CA GLN A 121 -6.99 17.28 -30.29
C GLN A 121 -7.51 17.67 -28.92
N ARG A 122 -8.84 17.70 -28.72
CA ARG A 122 -9.45 18.04 -27.42
C ARG A 122 -9.14 17.01 -26.33
N LEU A 123 -9.01 15.74 -26.69
CA LEU A 123 -8.65 14.69 -25.73
C LEU A 123 -7.20 14.86 -25.25
N TYR A 124 -6.26 15.13 -26.17
CA TYR A 124 -4.86 15.39 -25.81
C TYR A 124 -4.68 16.75 -25.13
N ASP A 125 -5.36 17.80 -25.59
CA ASP A 125 -5.32 19.12 -24.94
C ASP A 125 -5.86 19.05 -23.50
N SER A 126 -6.71 18.07 -23.17
CA SER A 126 -7.20 17.86 -21.80
C SER A 126 -6.12 17.37 -20.82
N THR A 127 -4.97 16.91 -21.32
CA THR A 127 -3.80 16.53 -20.51
C THR A 127 -2.77 17.66 -20.38
N ILE A 128 -3.05 18.85 -20.94
CA ILE A 128 -2.18 20.02 -20.80
C ILE A 128 -2.60 20.81 -19.56
N ILE A 129 -1.67 21.02 -18.64
CA ILE A 129 -1.87 21.78 -17.41
C ILE A 129 -1.37 23.22 -17.65
N PRO A 130 -2.27 24.22 -17.71
CA PRO A 130 -1.88 25.59 -18.00
C PRO A 130 -1.30 26.26 -16.76
N VAL A 131 0.01 26.16 -16.60
CA VAL A 131 0.75 26.88 -15.57
C VAL A 131 1.26 28.18 -16.19
N ALA A 132 0.45 29.25 -16.09
CA ALA A 132 0.69 30.52 -16.77
C ALA A 132 2.00 31.21 -16.31
N ASN A 133 3.15 30.83 -16.86
CA ASN A 133 4.40 31.59 -16.82
C ASN A 133 5.49 30.97 -17.71
N SER A 134 6.16 31.78 -18.54
CA SER A 134 7.35 31.35 -19.31
C SER A 134 8.59 31.08 -18.45
N SER A 135 8.49 31.16 -17.11
CA SER A 135 9.60 31.08 -16.16
C SER A 135 10.19 29.68 -15.94
N PHE A 136 9.54 28.62 -16.46
CA PHE A 136 9.88 27.21 -16.21
C PHE A 136 10.52 26.48 -17.40
N ARG A 137 10.94 27.20 -18.44
CA ARG A 137 11.57 26.60 -19.64
C ARG A 137 12.84 25.78 -19.37
N ASN A 138 13.44 25.93 -18.19
CA ASN A 138 14.60 25.18 -17.75
C ASN A 138 14.27 23.96 -16.90
N LEU A 139 12.98 23.69 -16.64
CA LEU A 139 12.51 22.55 -15.87
C LEU A 139 11.64 21.65 -16.75
N ALA A 140 11.67 20.35 -16.55
CA ALA A 140 10.74 19.39 -17.13
C ALA A 140 9.78 18.86 -16.06
N ALA A 141 8.58 18.43 -16.47
CA ALA A 141 7.60 17.81 -15.59
C ALA A 141 7.09 16.51 -16.21
N TYR A 142 7.15 15.40 -15.46
CA TYR A 142 6.69 14.09 -15.91
C TYR A 142 5.65 13.55 -14.93
N PHE A 143 4.67 12.83 -15.48
CA PHE A 143 3.62 12.17 -14.71
C PHE A 143 3.75 10.67 -14.91
N THR A 144 3.70 9.91 -13.83
CA THR A 144 3.82 8.45 -13.90
C THR A 144 2.77 7.82 -13.00
N TYR A 145 2.14 6.76 -13.52
CA TYR A 145 1.37 5.81 -12.74
C TYR A 145 1.89 4.42 -13.08
N LEU A 146 2.20 3.62 -12.04
CA LEU A 146 2.58 2.23 -12.20
C LEU A 146 1.42 1.35 -11.75
N ASP A 147 1.04 0.39 -12.57
CA ASP A 147 -0.13 -0.48 -12.34
C ASP A 147 0.01 -1.38 -11.11
N PHE A 148 1.24 -1.62 -10.64
CA PHE A 148 1.51 -2.31 -9.38
C PHE A 148 1.34 -1.42 -8.13
N TRP A 149 1.18 -0.10 -8.28
CA TRP A 149 0.90 0.77 -7.14
C TRP A 149 -0.49 0.49 -6.57
N PRO A 150 -0.62 0.46 -5.22
CA PRO A 150 -1.90 0.18 -4.59
C PRO A 150 -2.92 1.26 -4.96
N ALA A 151 -3.95 0.86 -5.69
CA ALA A 151 -5.12 1.68 -5.98
C ALA A 151 -6.35 1.11 -5.27
N TYR A 152 -7.08 1.97 -4.56
CA TYR A 152 -8.41 1.64 -4.08
C TYR A 152 -9.37 1.62 -5.27
N PHE A 153 -10.13 0.55 -5.41
CA PHE A 153 -11.10 0.40 -6.49
C PHE A 153 -12.35 -0.32 -5.97
N GLU A 154 -13.48 0.39 -6.03
CA GLU A 154 -14.79 -0.13 -5.72
C GLU A 154 -15.74 0.16 -6.89
N LEU A 155 -16.64 -0.78 -7.11
CA LEU A 155 -17.69 -0.68 -8.11
C LEU A 155 -18.94 -1.21 -7.43
N ASN A 156 -20.09 -0.58 -7.60
CA ASN A 156 -21.37 -0.94 -6.96
C ASN A 156 -21.97 -2.30 -7.42
N CYS A 157 -21.16 -3.35 -7.39
CA CYS A 157 -21.46 -4.71 -7.77
C CYS A 157 -21.77 -5.57 -6.54
N LYS A 158 -22.43 -6.71 -6.75
CA LYS A 158 -22.66 -7.69 -5.68
C LYS A 158 -21.46 -8.65 -5.65
N GLY A 159 -20.49 -8.37 -4.79
CA GLY A 159 -19.21 -9.09 -4.75
C GLY A 159 -18.43 -8.91 -6.05
N GLU A 160 -17.88 -9.99 -6.59
CA GLU A 160 -17.05 -9.93 -7.80
C GLU A 160 -17.83 -9.80 -9.12
N ARG A 161 -19.17 -9.90 -9.12
CA ARG A 161 -19.97 -9.87 -10.34
C ARG A 161 -20.73 -8.55 -10.51
N CYS A 162 -20.44 -7.86 -11.60
CA CYS A 162 -21.05 -6.61 -12.02
C CYS A 162 -22.08 -6.87 -13.13
N ALA A 163 -23.37 -6.75 -12.82
CA ALA A 163 -24.45 -7.01 -13.76
C ALA A 163 -25.50 -5.87 -13.71
N PRO A 164 -26.21 -5.58 -14.81
CA PRO A 164 -27.26 -4.57 -14.82
C PRO A 164 -28.45 -5.00 -13.95
N SER A 165 -29.24 -4.01 -13.55
CA SER A 165 -30.57 -4.25 -12.99
C SER A 165 -31.56 -4.55 -14.12
N SER A 166 -32.27 -5.67 -14.04
CA SER A 166 -33.38 -6.01 -14.92
C SER A 166 -34.71 -5.77 -14.22
N THR A 167 -35.60 -4.98 -14.83
CA THR A 167 -37.02 -4.90 -14.41
C THR A 167 -37.84 -5.83 -15.31
N ASN A 168 -38.54 -6.80 -14.71
CA ASN A 168 -39.52 -7.60 -15.43
C ASN A 168 -40.73 -6.73 -15.73
N SER A 169 -40.77 -6.16 -16.94
CA SER A 169 -41.97 -5.50 -17.47
C SER A 169 -43.10 -6.52 -17.60
N LEU A 170 -44.33 -6.12 -17.26
CA LEU A 170 -45.58 -6.89 -17.45
C LEU A 170 -45.81 -7.32 -18.91
N ILE A 171 -45.08 -6.74 -19.87
CA ILE A 171 -45.09 -7.14 -21.27
C ILE A 171 -43.94 -8.14 -21.47
N SER A 172 -44.28 -9.43 -21.41
CA SER A 172 -43.43 -10.65 -21.46
C SER A 172 -42.43 -10.77 -22.65
N PHE A 173 -42.32 -9.74 -23.49
CA PHE A 173 -41.55 -9.78 -24.72
C PHE A 173 -40.44 -8.72 -24.79
N PHE A 174 -40.10 -7.94 -23.76
CA PHE A 174 -38.90 -7.09 -23.83
C PHE A 174 -38.20 -6.99 -22.48
N GLY A 175 -36.94 -7.44 -22.42
CA GLY A 175 -36.07 -7.22 -21.26
C GLY A 175 -35.39 -5.86 -21.36
N ILE A 176 -35.72 -4.96 -20.42
CA ILE A 176 -35.01 -3.69 -20.27
C ILE A 176 -33.84 -3.93 -19.31
N GLN A 177 -32.62 -3.77 -19.82
CA GLN A 177 -31.40 -3.87 -19.03
C GLN A 177 -30.88 -2.46 -18.76
N GLN A 178 -30.91 -2.06 -17.48
CA GLN A 178 -30.40 -0.77 -17.06
C GLN A 178 -29.02 -0.93 -16.42
N TYR A 179 -28.02 -0.33 -17.06
CA TYR A 179 -26.66 -0.28 -16.55
C TYR A 179 -26.48 1.03 -15.79
N ARG A 180 -26.10 0.93 -14.51
CA ARG A 180 -25.87 2.05 -13.60
C ARG A 180 -24.69 1.72 -12.68
N PHE A 181 -23.49 1.79 -13.24
CA PHE A 181 -22.28 1.49 -12.48
C PHE A 181 -21.68 2.74 -11.87
N VAL A 182 -21.28 2.61 -10.62
CA VAL A 182 -20.73 3.68 -9.79
C VAL A 182 -19.31 3.28 -9.41
N TYR A 183 -18.34 3.99 -9.96
CA TYR A 183 -16.93 3.83 -9.72
C TYR A 183 -16.51 4.70 -8.54
N ASP A 184 -15.86 4.06 -7.57
CA ASP A 184 -15.03 4.73 -6.59
C ASP A 184 -13.58 4.27 -6.80
N LEU A 185 -12.68 5.23 -6.96
CA LEU A 185 -11.30 4.97 -7.36
C LEU A 185 -10.40 5.97 -6.63
N SER A 186 -9.30 5.49 -6.06
CA SER A 186 -8.22 6.33 -5.54
C SER A 186 -6.88 5.73 -5.94
N PHE A 187 -5.99 6.56 -6.50
CA PHE A 187 -4.71 6.11 -7.03
C PHE A 187 -3.66 7.22 -6.95
N PRO A 188 -2.39 6.87 -6.65
CA PRO A 188 -1.29 7.83 -6.61
C PRO A 188 -0.74 8.09 -8.01
N VAL A 189 -0.42 9.34 -8.33
CA VAL A 189 0.31 9.76 -9.52
C VAL A 189 1.61 10.42 -9.07
N MET A 190 2.74 9.88 -9.49
CA MET A 190 4.03 10.52 -9.25
C MET A 190 4.22 11.65 -10.24
N VAL A 191 4.52 12.83 -9.73
CA VAL A 191 4.96 13.98 -10.51
C VAL A 191 6.44 14.17 -10.24
N GLU A 192 7.25 14.08 -11.29
CA GLU A 192 8.67 14.38 -11.25
C GLU A 192 8.91 15.76 -11.88
N VAL A 193 9.47 16.69 -11.11
CA VAL A 193 9.98 17.97 -11.61
C VAL A 193 11.50 17.88 -11.71
N GLN A 194 12.01 17.97 -12.94
CA GLN A 194 13.42 17.80 -13.24
C GLN A 194 14.07 19.11 -13.67
N ASP A 195 15.22 19.45 -13.11
CA ASP A 195 16.14 20.47 -13.64
C ASP A 195 17.30 19.74 -14.34
N PRO A 196 17.25 19.54 -15.67
CA PRO A 196 18.28 18.80 -16.40
C PRO A 196 19.63 19.54 -16.45
N LEU A 197 19.66 20.86 -16.16
CA LEU A 197 20.87 21.67 -16.20
C LEU A 197 21.57 21.78 -14.83
N ALA A 198 20.89 21.35 -13.75
CA ALA A 198 21.46 21.33 -12.41
C ALA A 198 22.72 20.44 -12.33
N LEU A 199 23.57 20.72 -11.33
CA LEU A 199 24.74 19.91 -11.01
C LEU A 199 25.70 19.72 -12.20
N ASN A 200 25.94 20.79 -12.97
CA ASN A 200 26.76 20.77 -14.19
C ASN A 200 26.26 19.76 -15.23
N GLY A 201 24.95 19.64 -15.39
CA GLY A 201 24.31 18.75 -16.37
C GLY A 201 24.12 17.31 -15.89
N GLN A 202 24.40 16.99 -14.60
CA GLN A 202 23.97 15.71 -14.02
C GLN A 202 22.46 15.67 -13.78
N GLY A 203 21.83 16.84 -13.70
CA GLY A 203 20.41 16.99 -13.46
C GLY A 203 20.03 16.83 -11.98
N TYR A 204 18.81 17.23 -11.65
CA TYR A 204 18.21 17.02 -10.34
C TYR A 204 16.72 16.76 -10.52
N SER A 205 16.19 15.74 -9.83
CA SER A 205 14.77 15.37 -9.88
C SER A 205 14.15 15.53 -8.50
N PHE A 206 12.98 16.18 -8.46
CA PHE A 206 12.14 16.32 -7.29
C PHE A 206 10.82 15.60 -7.53
N ASN A 207 10.52 14.61 -6.69
CA ASN A 207 9.33 13.77 -6.85
C ASN A 207 8.30 14.11 -5.78
N LEU A 208 7.05 14.26 -6.20
CA LEU A 208 5.90 14.32 -5.31
C LEU A 208 4.81 13.38 -5.80
N PHE A 209 3.86 13.05 -4.92
CA PHE A 209 2.67 12.28 -5.29
C PHE A 209 1.43 13.16 -5.22
N LEU A 210 0.59 13.05 -6.24
CA LEU A 210 -0.77 13.56 -6.27
C LEU A 210 -1.73 12.38 -6.22
N GLU A 211 -2.83 12.50 -5.49
CA GLU A 211 -3.87 11.47 -5.47
C GLU A 211 -4.98 11.85 -6.42
N GLY A 212 -5.33 10.98 -7.37
CA GLY A 212 -6.59 11.07 -8.10
C GLY A 212 -7.68 10.35 -7.32
N ASN A 213 -8.72 11.05 -6.89
CA ASN A 213 -9.77 10.50 -6.02
C ASN A 213 -11.19 10.72 -6.56
N ILE A 214 -11.80 9.65 -7.07
CA ILE A 214 -13.17 9.62 -7.60
C ILE A 214 -14.09 8.92 -6.61
N ARG A 215 -15.21 9.56 -6.28
CA ARG A 215 -16.31 8.96 -5.51
C ARG A 215 -17.62 9.20 -6.23
N ASN A 216 -18.40 8.14 -6.38
CA ASN A 216 -19.68 8.13 -7.05
C ASN A 216 -19.63 8.70 -8.49
N ASN A 217 -18.64 8.28 -9.30
CA ASN A 217 -18.37 8.82 -10.64
C ASN A 217 -18.14 10.35 -10.68
N LYS A 218 -17.72 10.95 -9.56
CA LYS A 218 -17.41 12.37 -9.48
C LYS A 218 -16.05 12.56 -8.83
N PRO A 219 -15.28 13.59 -9.23
CA PRO A 219 -14.09 13.96 -8.49
C PRO A 219 -14.47 14.29 -7.04
N MET A 220 -13.78 13.70 -6.07
CA MET A 220 -14.07 13.88 -4.66
C MET A 220 -13.99 15.37 -4.32
N PRO A 221 -15.00 15.95 -3.64
CA PRO A 221 -14.89 17.30 -3.12
C PRO A 221 -13.77 17.35 -2.08
N VAL A 222 -12.87 18.31 -2.25
CA VAL A 222 -11.83 18.63 -1.28
C VAL A 222 -12.23 19.96 -0.66
N ASP A 223 -12.38 19.99 0.66
CA ASP A 223 -12.39 21.24 1.41
C ASP A 223 -10.93 21.69 1.51
N PHE A 224 -10.53 22.70 0.73
CA PHE A 224 -9.11 23.03 0.58
C PHE A 224 -8.80 24.52 0.73
N ALA A 225 -7.70 24.79 1.44
CA ALA A 225 -6.99 26.07 1.44
C ALA A 225 -5.76 25.93 0.52
N PRO A 226 -5.62 26.74 -0.56
CA PRO A 226 -4.50 26.70 -1.50
C PRO A 226 -3.17 26.41 -0.80
N LEU A 227 -2.29 25.58 -1.39
CA LEU A 227 -0.93 25.50 -0.91
C LEU A 227 -0.34 26.89 -1.12
N GLU A 228 -0.26 27.65 -0.03
CA GLU A 228 0.56 28.84 0.00
C GLU A 228 1.98 28.34 -0.28
N ARG A 229 2.66 29.01 -1.21
CA ARG A 229 4.08 28.76 -1.47
C ARG A 229 4.74 28.69 -0.11
N ALA A 230 5.41 27.59 0.22
CA ALA A 230 6.17 27.48 1.45
C ALA A 230 7.03 28.73 1.50
N SER A 231 6.62 29.65 2.36
CA SER A 231 7.41 30.82 2.61
C SER A 231 8.65 30.24 3.25
N LEU A 232 9.75 30.18 2.49
CA LEU A 232 11.07 29.95 3.08
C LEU A 232 11.39 31.05 4.13
N SER A 233 10.50 32.03 4.33
CA SER A 233 10.52 33.02 5.41
C SER A 233 9.69 32.66 6.65
N GLU A 234 8.94 31.56 6.69
CA GLU A 234 8.42 31.05 7.97
C GLU A 234 9.27 29.85 8.38
N ARG A 235 10.49 30.15 8.87
CA ARG A 235 11.10 29.27 9.87
C ARG A 235 10.01 29.03 10.91
N THR A 236 9.62 27.77 11.14
CA THR A 236 8.85 27.48 12.34
C THR A 236 9.63 28.07 13.51
N LEU A 237 9.02 29.04 14.19
CA LEU A 237 9.63 29.66 15.37
C LEU A 237 9.77 28.64 16.51
N LEU A 238 9.20 27.44 16.35
CA LEU A 238 9.29 26.36 17.33
C LEU A 238 10.76 26.04 17.62
N CYS A 239 11.57 25.76 16.60
CA CYS A 239 12.99 25.46 16.81
C CYS A 239 13.82 26.66 17.29
N ASP A 240 13.38 27.88 16.97
CA ASP A 240 14.04 29.12 17.42
C ASP A 240 13.66 29.46 18.88
N SER A 241 12.60 28.86 19.43
CA SER A 241 12.03 29.15 20.76
C SER A 241 12.34 28.07 21.82
N ARG A 242 13.56 27.51 21.80
CA ARG A 242 14.04 26.51 22.79
C ARG A 242 14.26 27.13 24.18
N THR A 243 13.17 27.40 24.89
CA THR A 243 13.15 28.16 26.15
C THR A 243 13.05 27.31 27.41
N SER A 244 13.04 25.98 27.28
CA SER A 244 13.15 25.09 28.44
C SER A 244 14.52 25.20 29.11
N GLY A 245 14.68 24.59 30.29
CA GLY A 245 16.02 24.22 30.77
C GLY A 245 16.61 23.10 29.90
N ASN A 246 17.80 22.62 30.25
CA ASN A 246 18.37 21.47 29.56
C ASN A 246 17.55 20.22 29.87
N ILE A 247 16.93 19.63 28.85
CA ILE A 247 16.23 18.37 28.95
C ILE A 247 17.18 17.26 28.51
N THR A 248 17.26 16.22 29.32
CA THR A 248 18.15 15.08 29.08
C THR A 248 17.34 13.91 28.53
N ILE A 249 17.59 13.53 27.27
CA ILE A 249 17.02 12.33 26.65
C ILE A 249 17.96 11.16 26.90
N HIS A 250 17.42 10.07 27.43
CA HIS A 250 18.12 8.81 27.58
C HIS A 250 17.51 7.76 26.65
N ALA A 251 18.22 7.41 25.58
CA ALA A 251 17.83 6.35 24.65
C ALA A 251 18.60 5.06 24.96
N ALA A 252 17.87 3.99 25.23
CA ALA A 252 18.43 2.68 25.48
C ALA A 252 17.69 1.59 24.71
N ASP A 253 18.39 0.51 24.38
CA ASP A 253 17.85 -0.70 23.79
C ASP A 253 16.96 -1.40 24.81
N ALA A 254 15.70 -1.64 24.44
CA ALA A 254 14.70 -2.23 25.33
C ALA A 254 15.08 -3.66 25.78
N ALA A 255 15.77 -4.43 24.94
CA ALA A 255 16.18 -5.80 25.19
C ALA A 255 17.54 -5.86 25.90
N ALA A 256 18.57 -5.25 25.33
CA ALA A 256 19.94 -5.33 25.82
C ALA A 256 20.25 -4.35 26.97
N LYS A 257 19.39 -3.35 27.22
CA LYS A 257 19.61 -2.24 28.16
C LYS A 257 20.89 -1.45 27.89
N LYS A 258 21.38 -1.50 26.65
CA LYS A 258 22.55 -0.74 26.18
C LYS A 258 22.11 0.61 25.68
N SER A 259 22.94 1.62 25.87
CA SER A 259 22.75 2.95 25.28
C SER A 259 22.66 2.88 23.76
N VAL A 260 21.80 3.71 23.15
CA VAL A 260 21.65 3.81 21.70
C VAL A 260 22.23 5.14 21.22
N GLU A 261 23.37 5.07 20.54
CA GLU A 261 24.06 6.21 19.91
C GLU A 261 23.37 6.64 18.61
N ASP A 262 23.45 7.94 18.30
CA ASP A 262 22.92 8.57 17.09
C ASP A 262 21.41 8.32 16.89
N ALA A 263 20.64 8.22 17.98
CA ALA A 263 19.19 8.21 17.92
C ALA A 263 18.69 9.64 17.72
N GLN A 264 17.96 9.88 16.64
CA GLN A 264 17.42 11.19 16.28
C GLN A 264 16.25 11.54 17.19
N VAL A 265 16.27 12.75 17.76
CA VAL A 265 15.24 13.26 18.65
C VAL A 265 14.47 14.40 17.98
N LEU A 266 13.17 14.19 17.80
CA LEU A 266 12.25 15.15 17.24
C LEU A 266 11.21 15.52 18.30
N TYR A 267 10.93 16.81 18.46
CA TYR A 267 9.84 17.31 19.30
C TYR A 267 8.71 17.82 18.43
N THR A 268 7.49 17.30 18.62
CA THR A 268 6.31 17.69 17.85
C THR A 268 5.26 18.29 18.76
N ILE A 269 4.68 19.43 18.37
CA ILE A 269 3.57 20.08 19.08
C ILE A 269 2.66 20.79 18.07
N ILE A 270 1.34 20.59 18.21
CA ILE A 270 0.31 21.21 17.33
C ILE A 270 0.59 20.98 15.82
N GLY A 271 1.17 19.82 15.48
CA GLY A 271 1.47 19.45 14.09
C GLY A 271 2.77 20.05 13.52
N GLU A 272 3.51 20.85 14.29
CA GLU A 272 4.86 21.30 13.92
C GLU A 272 5.91 20.42 14.60
N SER A 273 6.96 20.05 13.86
CA SER A 273 8.06 19.24 14.36
C SER A 273 9.38 20.00 14.34
N CYS A 274 10.15 19.88 15.41
CA CYS A 274 11.49 20.41 15.55
C CYS A 274 12.51 19.29 15.78
N PHE A 275 13.53 19.20 14.91
CA PHE A 275 14.68 18.34 15.17
C PHE A 275 15.53 18.94 16.29
N ILE A 276 15.63 18.24 17.42
CA ILE A 276 16.33 18.75 18.61
C ILE A 276 17.82 18.43 18.51
N GLY A 277 18.16 17.18 18.18
CA GLY A 277 19.52 16.67 18.10
C GLY A 277 19.56 15.15 17.98
N ALA A 278 20.72 14.55 18.22
CA ALA A 278 20.93 13.11 18.25
C ALA A 278 21.70 12.71 19.52
N THR A 279 21.43 11.51 20.04
CA THR A 279 22.11 11.00 21.24
C THR A 279 23.59 10.72 20.99
N ASP A 280 24.41 10.94 22.01
CA ASP A 280 25.85 10.65 21.98
C ASP A 280 26.16 9.14 22.15
N ALA A 281 27.44 8.80 22.22
CA ALA A 281 27.92 7.42 22.45
C ALA A 281 27.39 6.77 23.75
N ASN A 282 26.92 7.57 24.71
CA ASN A 282 26.30 7.09 25.95
C ASN A 282 24.76 7.01 25.84
N GLY A 283 24.19 7.28 24.67
CA GLY A 283 22.75 7.30 24.44
C GLY A 283 22.07 8.53 25.07
N ILE A 284 22.83 9.61 25.28
CA ILE A 284 22.35 10.82 25.96
C ILE A 284 22.31 11.99 24.99
N LEU A 285 21.21 12.73 24.98
CA LEU A 285 21.13 14.07 24.38
C LEU A 285 20.74 15.06 25.48
N LYS A 286 21.49 16.15 25.63
CA LYS A 286 21.16 17.23 26.57
C LYS A 286 21.00 18.54 25.82
N GLU A 287 19.76 18.95 25.61
CA GLU A 287 19.40 20.11 24.78
C GLU A 287 18.22 20.87 25.35
N GLN A 288 18.03 22.11 24.88
CA GLN A 288 16.83 22.88 25.18
C GLN A 288 15.72 22.55 24.19
N PHE A 289 14.50 22.48 24.69
CA PHE A 289 13.28 22.17 23.94
C PHE A 289 12.39 23.41 23.84
N PRO A 290 11.59 23.51 22.76
CA PRO A 290 10.49 24.46 22.69
C PRO A 290 9.47 24.18 23.80
N VAL A 291 8.97 25.22 24.47
CA VAL A 291 7.99 25.07 25.56
C VAL A 291 6.58 25.06 24.99
N GLY A 292 5.75 24.11 25.43
CA GLY A 292 4.35 24.04 25.04
C GLY A 292 3.60 22.91 25.74
N VAL A 293 2.31 22.77 25.41
CA VAL A 293 1.38 21.79 26.01
C VAL A 293 0.79 20.90 24.93
N GLY A 294 0.76 19.59 25.18
CA GLY A 294 0.33 18.57 24.22
C GLY A 294 1.43 18.19 23.21
N GLY A 295 2.69 18.27 23.63
CA GLY A 295 3.82 17.87 22.81
C GLY A 295 4.19 16.39 22.93
N SER A 296 4.97 15.90 21.98
CA SER A 296 5.58 14.58 22.04
C SER A 296 7.02 14.59 21.56
N VAL A 297 7.85 13.76 22.18
CA VAL A 297 9.24 13.51 21.81
C VAL A 297 9.29 12.18 21.08
N SER A 298 9.60 12.23 19.78
CA SER A 298 9.81 11.05 18.93
C SER A 298 11.30 10.76 18.81
N ILE A 299 11.68 9.53 19.09
CA ILE A 299 13.07 9.07 19.08
C ILE A 299 13.19 7.93 18.08
N VAL A 300 14.01 8.13 17.04
CA VAL A 300 14.10 7.25 15.88
C VAL A 300 15.55 6.87 15.62
N LYS A 301 15.78 5.59 15.30
CA LYS A 301 17.08 5.04 14.96
C LYS A 301 16.91 3.90 13.97
N ASP A 302 17.75 3.86 12.93
CA ASP A 302 17.78 2.74 11.99
C ASP A 302 18.05 1.42 12.72
N GLY A 303 17.28 0.38 12.37
CA GLY A 303 17.34 -0.92 13.06
C GLY A 303 16.56 -0.98 14.38
N TYR A 304 15.77 0.06 14.72
CA TYR A 304 14.90 0.09 15.88
C TYR A 304 13.49 0.56 15.52
N ILE A 305 12.50 0.07 16.26
CA ILE A 305 11.18 0.68 16.31
C ILE A 305 11.30 1.98 17.12
N GLY A 306 10.96 3.10 16.48
CA GLY A 306 10.97 4.40 17.12
C GLY A 306 9.91 4.50 18.23
N LYS A 307 10.14 5.41 19.17
CA LYS A 307 9.28 5.61 20.33
C LYS A 307 8.81 7.05 20.42
N ALA A 308 7.53 7.24 20.70
CA ALA A 308 6.94 8.54 21.01
C ALA A 308 6.61 8.63 22.49
N VAL A 309 7.06 9.71 23.15
CA VAL A 309 6.77 9.97 24.56
C VAL A 309 6.05 11.32 24.65
N GLU A 310 4.84 11.32 25.21
CA GLU A 310 4.15 12.57 25.53
C GLU A 310 4.98 13.37 26.54
N TYR A 311 5.30 14.62 26.18
CA TYR A 311 6.18 15.44 26.99
C TYR A 311 5.92 16.93 26.75
N ASP A 312 5.75 17.67 27.85
CA ASP A 312 5.50 19.11 27.87
C ASP A 312 6.64 19.83 28.60
N PRO A 313 7.67 20.29 27.87
CA PRO A 313 8.79 21.03 28.44
C PRO A 313 8.30 22.33 29.10
N LYS A 314 8.88 22.68 30.25
CA LYS A 314 8.56 23.94 30.97
C LYS A 314 9.70 24.94 30.88
N ALA A 315 9.36 26.22 30.76
CA ALA A 315 10.34 27.30 30.64
C ALA A 315 11.37 27.29 31.79
N GLY A 316 12.65 27.31 31.42
CA GLY A 316 13.79 27.31 32.34
C GLY A 316 13.94 26.07 33.25
N ARG A 317 13.08 25.06 33.11
CA ARG A 317 13.12 23.83 33.93
C ARG A 317 13.92 22.74 33.22
N GLU A 318 14.87 22.17 33.95
CA GLU A 318 15.56 20.94 33.54
C GLU A 318 14.68 19.71 33.85
N ASP A 319 14.80 18.67 33.03
CA ASP A 319 14.07 17.42 33.19
C ASP A 319 14.77 16.29 32.44
N SER A 320 14.22 15.08 32.51
CA SER A 320 14.69 13.93 31.75
C SER A 320 13.55 13.15 31.10
N VAL A 321 13.78 12.67 29.88
CA VAL A 321 12.88 11.75 29.17
C VAL A 321 13.63 10.46 28.92
N GLU A 322 13.07 9.35 29.40
CA GLU A 322 13.60 8.01 29.14
C GLU A 322 12.86 7.35 27.99
N ALA A 323 13.60 6.76 27.05
CA ALA A 323 13.04 6.02 25.94
C ALA A 323 13.77 4.69 25.75
N GLN A 324 12.98 3.62 25.70
CA GLN A 324 13.46 2.27 25.44
C GLN A 324 13.08 1.91 24.00
N LEU A 325 14.05 1.88 23.10
CA LEU A 325 13.86 1.57 21.68
C LEU A 325 13.89 0.06 21.47
N THR A 326 12.95 -0.46 20.69
CA THR A 326 12.85 -1.91 20.46
C THR A 326 13.65 -2.30 19.22
N PRO A 327 14.67 -3.18 19.30
CA PRO A 327 15.48 -3.54 18.14
C PRO A 327 14.68 -4.35 17.11
N ILE A 328 14.98 -4.11 15.84
CA ILE A 328 14.47 -4.85 14.68
C ILE A 328 15.52 -5.87 14.28
N TYR A 329 15.08 -7.10 14.05
CA TYR A 329 15.91 -8.21 13.60
C TYR A 329 15.50 -8.65 12.21
N THR A 330 16.47 -8.92 11.34
CA THR A 330 16.24 -9.64 10.09
C THR A 330 16.31 -11.14 10.35
N LYS A 331 15.27 -11.88 9.95
CA LYS A 331 15.17 -13.34 10.15
C LYS A 331 14.85 -14.05 8.85
N ASN A 332 15.37 -15.27 8.72
CA ASN A 332 14.92 -16.17 7.67
C ASN A 332 13.46 -16.57 7.95
N LEU A 333 12.64 -16.54 6.92
CA LEU A 333 11.23 -16.89 6.97
C LEU A 333 11.03 -18.22 6.25
N ILE A 334 10.34 -19.13 6.93
CA ILE A 334 9.79 -20.35 6.33
C ILE A 334 8.28 -20.33 6.53
N VAL A 335 7.53 -20.53 5.45
CA VAL A 335 6.09 -20.76 5.54
C VAL A 335 5.81 -22.24 5.33
N ARG A 336 5.06 -22.83 6.26
CA ARG A 336 4.53 -24.19 6.18
C ARG A 336 3.02 -24.16 6.19
N LYS A 337 2.40 -25.21 5.66
CA LYS A 337 0.95 -25.36 5.68
C LYS A 337 0.50 -26.53 6.56
N LYS A 338 -0.67 -26.37 7.16
CA LYS A 338 -1.43 -27.43 7.83
C LYS A 338 -2.78 -27.56 7.13
N SER A 339 -3.09 -28.75 6.64
CA SER A 339 -4.19 -28.92 5.70
C SER A 339 -5.52 -29.20 6.39
N VAL A 340 -6.58 -28.61 5.90
CA VAL A 340 -7.96 -29.04 6.13
C VAL A 340 -8.34 -29.96 4.97
N ILE A 341 -8.52 -31.25 5.27
CA ILE A 341 -8.72 -32.31 4.28
C ILE A 341 -10.16 -32.81 4.29
N LYS A 342 -10.67 -33.19 3.11
CA LYS A 342 -12.03 -33.73 2.96
C LYS A 342 -12.04 -35.23 3.25
N THR A 343 -12.76 -35.63 4.29
CA THR A 343 -13.00 -37.03 4.65
C THR A 343 -14.46 -37.41 4.45
N PRO A 344 -14.85 -38.70 4.54
CA PRO A 344 -16.26 -39.10 4.49
C PRO A 344 -17.13 -38.46 5.58
N GLN A 345 -16.53 -38.02 6.69
CA GLN A 345 -17.20 -37.35 7.81
C GLN A 345 -17.23 -35.82 7.66
N GLY A 346 -16.64 -35.26 6.58
CA GLY A 346 -16.58 -33.83 6.31
C GLY A 346 -15.14 -33.30 6.28
N TRP A 347 -15.00 -31.99 6.36
CA TRP A 347 -13.70 -31.33 6.37
C TRP A 347 -13.07 -31.40 7.76
N GLN A 348 -11.85 -31.93 7.84
CA GLN A 348 -11.11 -32.14 9.09
C GLN A 348 -9.73 -31.50 9.01
N PHE A 349 -9.34 -30.79 10.06
CA PHE A 349 -8.01 -30.22 10.20
C PHE A 349 -6.98 -31.31 10.52
N SER A 350 -5.86 -31.28 9.80
CA SER A 350 -4.69 -32.12 10.04
C SER A 350 -3.57 -31.27 10.63
N ASP A 351 -3.10 -31.63 11.82
CA ASP A 351 -2.01 -30.90 12.51
C ASP A 351 -0.60 -31.22 11.95
N ALA A 352 -0.53 -32.07 10.91
CA ALA A 352 0.72 -32.37 10.24
C ALA A 352 1.17 -31.17 9.39
N ALA A 353 2.32 -30.59 9.74
CA ALA A 353 2.93 -29.53 8.97
C ALA A 353 3.59 -30.09 7.70
N ALA A 354 3.40 -29.39 6.58
CA ALA A 354 4.05 -29.66 5.30
C ALA A 354 4.71 -28.39 4.75
N ASP A 355 5.84 -28.56 4.05
CA ASP A 355 6.44 -27.47 3.28
C ASP A 355 5.54 -27.13 2.08
N LEU A 356 5.60 -25.87 1.62
CA LEU A 356 4.89 -25.46 0.41
C LEU A 356 5.47 -26.15 -0.83
N SER A 357 4.61 -26.62 -1.72
CA SER A 357 5.02 -27.22 -3.00
C SER A 357 5.56 -26.16 -3.97
N SER A 358 6.25 -26.57 -5.04
CA SER A 358 6.73 -25.62 -6.07
C SER A 358 5.61 -24.90 -6.84
N LYS A 359 4.35 -25.32 -6.64
CA LYS A 359 3.17 -24.65 -7.17
C LYS A 359 2.51 -23.74 -6.13
N GLU A 360 3.11 -23.57 -4.96
CA GLU A 360 2.51 -22.77 -3.88
C GLU A 360 3.37 -21.57 -3.57
N SER A 361 2.70 -20.49 -3.16
CA SER A 361 3.34 -19.30 -2.65
C SER A 361 2.52 -18.73 -1.50
N ALA A 362 3.18 -17.96 -0.66
CA ALA A 362 2.57 -17.27 0.46
C ALA A 362 2.95 -15.79 0.44
N SER A 363 1.99 -14.93 0.78
CA SER A 363 2.23 -13.54 1.15
C SER A 363 1.99 -13.41 2.64
N VAL A 364 3.00 -12.95 3.37
CA VAL A 364 2.97 -12.77 4.83
C VAL A 364 2.96 -11.28 5.14
N VAL A 365 2.00 -10.84 5.94
CA VAL A 365 1.94 -9.49 6.51
C VAL A 365 1.87 -9.61 8.02
N LEU A 366 2.83 -9.02 8.71
CA LEU A 366 2.88 -8.96 10.17
C LEU A 366 2.73 -7.50 10.60
N THR A 367 1.63 -7.18 11.29
CA THR A 367 1.41 -5.85 11.87
C THR A 367 1.61 -5.93 13.37
N ARG A 368 2.62 -5.21 13.90
CA ARG A 368 2.84 -5.17 15.34
C ARG A 368 1.73 -4.37 16.01
N ILE A 369 1.15 -4.94 17.06
CA ILE A 369 0.12 -4.29 17.86
C ILE A 369 0.83 -3.36 18.85
N SER A 370 0.80 -2.05 18.58
CA SER A 370 1.42 -1.03 19.42
C SER A 370 0.76 -0.98 20.81
N ASP A 371 1.56 -0.66 21.83
CA ASP A 371 1.07 -0.35 23.18
C ASP A 371 0.61 1.12 23.31
N GLY A 372 0.65 1.87 22.20
CA GLY A 372 0.31 3.29 22.12
C GLY A 372 1.50 4.23 22.30
N THR A 373 2.69 3.72 22.63
CA THR A 373 3.92 4.51 22.78
C THR A 373 4.94 4.25 21.67
N ASP A 374 4.92 3.06 21.10
CA ASP A 374 5.76 2.71 19.96
C ASP A 374 5.14 3.23 18.66
N LEU A 375 6.00 3.65 17.73
CA LEU A 375 5.58 3.95 16.36
C LEU A 375 5.07 2.68 15.67
N ASP A 376 4.12 2.87 14.74
CA ASP A 376 3.54 1.76 13.98
C ASP A 376 4.63 1.02 13.20
N PHE A 377 4.59 -0.31 13.27
CA PHE A 377 5.54 -1.19 12.60
C PHE A 377 4.81 -2.34 11.91
N SER A 378 5.13 -2.56 10.64
CA SER A 378 4.63 -3.69 9.86
C SER A 378 5.72 -4.22 8.95
N SER A 379 5.73 -5.54 8.72
CA SER A 379 6.62 -6.19 7.79
C SER A 379 5.87 -7.08 6.82
N ILE A 380 6.39 -7.18 5.60
CA ILE A 380 5.79 -7.94 4.50
C ILE A 380 6.88 -8.82 3.90
N ALA A 381 6.54 -10.07 3.63
CA ALA A 381 7.44 -11.00 2.96
C ALA A 381 6.67 -11.90 1.99
N GLY A 382 7.25 -12.14 0.82
CA GLY A 382 6.83 -13.19 -0.11
C GLY A 382 7.62 -14.48 0.17
N TYR A 383 6.97 -15.63 0.01
CA TYR A 383 7.61 -16.94 0.15
C TYR A 383 7.12 -17.87 -0.96
N GLU A 384 8.03 -18.39 -1.78
CA GLU A 384 7.72 -19.38 -2.82
C GLU A 384 8.09 -20.79 -2.35
N GLY A 385 7.26 -21.78 -2.65
CA GLY A 385 7.55 -23.15 -2.28
C GLY A 385 8.75 -23.72 -3.06
N GLN A 386 9.60 -24.46 -2.35
CA GLN A 386 10.87 -25.00 -2.86
C GLN A 386 11.88 -23.96 -3.38
N GLN A 387 11.78 -22.69 -2.96
CA GLN A 387 12.79 -21.68 -3.30
C GLN A 387 14.18 -22.06 -2.75
N LYS A 388 15.23 -21.70 -3.50
CA LYS A 388 16.63 -21.96 -3.12
C LYS A 388 17.18 -20.95 -2.14
N GLU A 389 16.69 -19.72 -2.21
CA GLU A 389 17.11 -18.61 -1.34
C GLU A 389 16.09 -18.47 -0.21
N SER A 390 16.56 -18.22 1.01
CA SER A 390 15.68 -17.97 2.14
C SER A 390 15.03 -16.60 2.00
N SER A 391 13.70 -16.54 2.05
CA SER A 391 13.01 -15.26 2.27
C SER A 391 13.46 -14.67 3.60
N GLU A 392 13.65 -13.36 3.65
CA GLU A 392 13.93 -12.64 4.89
C GLU A 392 12.72 -11.81 5.30
N ILE A 393 12.57 -11.59 6.61
CA ILE A 393 11.56 -10.72 7.19
C ILE A 393 12.16 -9.91 8.33
N GLU A 394 11.82 -8.63 8.39
CA GLU A 394 12.13 -7.77 9.53
C GLU A 394 11.10 -7.94 10.63
N ILE A 395 11.57 -8.10 11.86
CA ILE A 395 10.70 -8.38 12.99
C ILE A 395 11.31 -7.91 14.30
N ALA A 396 10.46 -7.41 15.18
CA ALA A 396 10.84 -6.96 16.52
C ALA A 396 10.08 -7.76 17.60
N PRO A 397 10.53 -7.76 18.86
CA PRO A 397 9.74 -8.31 19.97
C PRO A 397 8.39 -7.61 20.12
N GLY A 398 7.33 -8.37 20.42
CA GLY A 398 6.00 -7.81 20.69
C GLY A 398 4.84 -8.70 20.24
N ALA A 399 3.63 -8.18 20.39
CA ALA A 399 2.40 -8.80 19.89
C ALA A 399 2.17 -8.41 18.43
N TYR A 400 1.73 -9.35 17.61
CA TYR A 400 1.47 -9.17 16.18
C TYR A 400 0.08 -9.64 15.83
N SER A 401 -0.52 -8.96 14.86
CA SER A 401 -1.58 -9.48 14.01
C SER A 401 -0.96 -9.99 12.73
N ALA A 402 -1.00 -11.30 12.50
CA ALA A 402 -0.49 -11.93 11.30
C ALA A 402 -1.63 -12.22 10.31
N ASP A 403 -1.43 -11.81 9.07
CA ASP A 403 -2.26 -12.16 7.92
C ASP A 403 -1.36 -12.87 6.89
N ILE A 404 -1.65 -14.15 6.63
CA ILE A 404 -0.95 -14.93 5.61
C ILE A 404 -1.98 -15.33 4.56
N THR A 405 -1.68 -15.09 3.29
CA THR A 405 -2.47 -15.61 2.17
C THR A 405 -1.70 -16.71 1.46
N LEU A 406 -2.27 -17.91 1.35
CA LEU A 406 -1.72 -19.00 0.56
C LEU A 406 -2.33 -19.00 -0.85
N LEU A 407 -1.46 -19.07 -1.85
CA LEU A 407 -1.82 -19.12 -3.26
C LEU A 407 -1.29 -20.40 -3.88
N LEU A 408 -2.18 -21.13 -4.56
CA LEU A 408 -1.87 -22.27 -5.39
C LEU A 408 -1.81 -21.82 -6.86
N ASN A 409 -0.64 -21.95 -7.45
CA ASN A 409 -0.32 -21.68 -8.85
C ASN A 409 -0.68 -22.89 -9.73
N GLU A 410 -1.92 -23.36 -9.60
CA GLU A 410 -2.46 -24.48 -10.36
C GLU A 410 -3.92 -24.23 -10.73
N ARG A 411 -4.32 -24.76 -11.89
CA ARG A 411 -5.71 -24.71 -12.36
C ARG A 411 -6.61 -25.58 -11.49
N ILE A 412 -7.55 -24.95 -10.81
CA ILE A 412 -8.63 -25.64 -10.10
C ILE A 412 -9.90 -25.65 -10.94
N VAL A 413 -10.45 -26.85 -11.13
CA VAL A 413 -11.70 -27.10 -11.83
C VAL A 413 -12.68 -27.81 -10.91
N ILE A 414 -13.92 -27.37 -10.91
CA ILE A 414 -15.07 -28.06 -10.32
C ILE A 414 -15.94 -28.52 -11.49
N PRO A 415 -16.16 -29.83 -11.65
CA PRO A 415 -16.89 -30.36 -12.79
C PRO A 415 -18.39 -30.04 -12.69
N GLU A 416 -19.05 -30.13 -13.84
CA GLU A 416 -20.52 -30.07 -13.90
C GLU A 416 -21.14 -31.23 -13.11
N ARG A 417 -22.21 -30.95 -12.35
CA ARG A 417 -22.94 -31.97 -11.58
C ARG A 417 -24.43 -31.71 -11.55
N GLN A 418 -25.23 -32.77 -11.50
CA GLN A 418 -26.67 -32.68 -11.25
C GLN A 418 -26.95 -32.80 -9.75
N LYS A 419 -27.71 -31.85 -9.20
CA LYS A 419 -28.19 -31.85 -7.82
C LYS A 419 -29.71 -31.95 -7.84
N CYS A 420 -30.25 -32.96 -7.16
CA CYS A 420 -31.69 -33.18 -7.05
C CYS A 420 -32.16 -32.83 -5.64
N VAL A 421 -33.09 -31.89 -5.52
CA VAL A 421 -33.71 -31.47 -4.26
C VAL A 421 -35.16 -31.99 -4.18
N LYS A 422 -35.63 -32.33 -2.97
CA LYS A 422 -37.03 -32.71 -2.77
C LYS A 422 -37.92 -31.47 -2.87
N LYS A 423 -38.91 -31.51 -3.76
CA LYS A 423 -39.90 -30.47 -4.00
C LYS A 423 -41.12 -30.71 -3.10
N GLY A 424 -41.18 -29.97 -2.00
CA GLY A 424 -42.32 -29.96 -1.07
C GLY A 424 -42.53 -31.27 -0.28
N PHE A 425 -43.58 -31.27 0.54
CA PHE A 425 -43.95 -32.40 1.41
C PHE A 425 -44.42 -33.64 0.62
N PHE A 426 -44.88 -33.46 -0.63
CA PHE A 426 -45.47 -34.50 -1.47
C PHE A 426 -44.49 -35.25 -2.40
N GLY A 427 -43.17 -35.16 -2.17
CA GLY A 427 -42.23 -36.19 -2.64
C GLY A 427 -41.70 -36.08 -4.08
N GLY A 428 -41.91 -34.98 -4.81
CA GLY A 428 -41.23 -34.77 -6.10
C GLY A 428 -39.73 -34.52 -5.94
N LYS A 429 -38.89 -34.92 -6.89
CA LYS A 429 -37.48 -34.49 -6.97
C LYS A 429 -37.33 -33.53 -8.15
N GLU A 430 -36.78 -32.36 -7.90
CA GLU A 430 -36.40 -31.40 -8.94
C GLU A 430 -34.89 -31.41 -9.06
N CYS A 431 -34.37 -31.76 -10.23
CA CYS A 431 -32.95 -31.82 -10.51
C CYS A 431 -32.53 -30.59 -11.31
N PHE A 432 -31.43 -29.97 -10.92
CA PHE A 432 -30.79 -28.89 -11.65
C PHE A 432 -29.33 -29.21 -11.89
N THR A 433 -28.80 -28.74 -13.01
CA THR A 433 -27.38 -28.86 -13.35
C THR A 433 -26.62 -27.66 -12.78
N ILE A 434 -25.63 -27.93 -11.95
CA ILE A 434 -24.63 -26.96 -11.50
C ILE A 434 -23.53 -26.96 -12.57
N PRO A 435 -23.30 -25.83 -13.27
CA PRO A 435 -22.34 -25.77 -14.37
C PRO A 435 -20.91 -25.98 -13.85
N LYS A 436 -20.04 -26.46 -14.74
CA LYS A 436 -18.59 -26.51 -14.51
C LYS A 436 -18.07 -25.11 -14.13
N VAL A 437 -17.21 -25.04 -13.12
CA VAL A 437 -16.50 -23.81 -12.74
C VAL A 437 -15.00 -24.05 -12.89
N ASP A 438 -14.33 -23.21 -13.66
CA ASP A 438 -12.90 -23.32 -13.93
C ASP A 438 -12.22 -22.02 -13.50
N PHE A 439 -11.44 -22.09 -12.43
CA PHE A 439 -10.79 -20.91 -11.84
C PHE A 439 -9.61 -20.41 -12.67
N GLY A 440 -9.11 -21.21 -13.62
CA GLY A 440 -8.03 -20.83 -14.53
C GLY A 440 -8.48 -20.51 -15.95
N GLU A 441 -9.78 -20.53 -16.27
CA GLU A 441 -10.27 -20.40 -17.66
C GLU A 441 -9.77 -19.15 -18.39
N LYS A 442 -9.49 -18.07 -17.65
CA LYS A 442 -9.02 -16.78 -18.19
C LYS A 442 -7.53 -16.52 -17.97
N SER A 443 -6.84 -17.38 -17.23
CA SER A 443 -5.41 -17.22 -16.98
C SER A 443 -4.61 -17.77 -18.15
N SER A 444 -3.46 -17.17 -18.43
CA SER A 444 -2.48 -17.80 -19.31
C SER A 444 -1.99 -19.10 -18.66
N PRO A 445 -1.63 -20.14 -19.43
CA PRO A 445 -1.04 -21.35 -18.88
C PRO A 445 0.21 -21.03 -18.04
N GLY A 446 0.23 -21.42 -16.77
CA GLY A 446 1.30 -21.14 -15.81
C GLY A 446 1.09 -19.86 -14.97
N GLU A 447 0.05 -19.08 -15.25
CA GLU A 447 -0.33 -17.88 -14.48
C GLU A 447 -1.62 -18.09 -13.68
N GLU A 448 -2.11 -19.33 -13.59
CA GLU A 448 -3.24 -19.65 -12.73
C GLU A 448 -2.89 -19.34 -11.28
N ARG A 449 -3.75 -18.63 -10.55
CA ARG A 449 -3.59 -18.36 -9.12
C ARG A 449 -4.91 -18.59 -8.41
N PHE A 450 -4.92 -19.55 -7.50
CA PHE A 450 -6.08 -19.91 -6.71
C PHE A 450 -5.79 -19.70 -5.22
N PRO A 451 -6.59 -18.92 -4.48
CA PRO A 451 -6.41 -18.81 -3.04
C PRO A 451 -6.73 -20.15 -2.39
N GLU A 452 -5.71 -20.86 -1.90
CA GLU A 452 -5.90 -22.17 -1.27
C GLU A 452 -6.10 -22.09 0.24
N GLY A 453 -5.82 -20.93 0.86
CA GLY A 453 -6.00 -20.76 2.29
C GLY A 453 -5.27 -19.54 2.85
N GLY A 454 -4.90 -19.61 4.13
CA GLY A 454 -4.23 -18.52 4.81
C GLY A 454 -4.17 -18.65 6.33
N LEU A 455 -3.82 -17.56 7.00
CA LEU A 455 -3.80 -17.42 8.45
C LEU A 455 -4.33 -16.03 8.81
N LYS A 456 -5.21 -15.96 9.81
CA LYS A 456 -5.49 -14.70 10.53
C LYS A 456 -5.38 -14.96 12.01
N LEU A 457 -4.26 -14.55 12.61
CA LEU A 457 -3.96 -14.91 13.98
C LEU A 457 -3.10 -13.86 14.70
N ASN A 458 -3.41 -13.65 15.97
CA ASN A 458 -2.55 -12.87 16.84
C ASN A 458 -1.60 -13.79 17.63
N PHE A 459 -0.33 -13.41 17.68
CA PHE A 459 0.69 -14.09 18.49
C PHE A 459 1.68 -13.08 19.08
N THR A 460 2.48 -13.52 20.04
CA THR A 460 3.54 -12.70 20.66
C THR A 460 4.88 -13.36 20.40
N ILE A 461 5.87 -12.55 20.04
CA ILE A 461 7.25 -12.99 19.84
C ILE A 461 8.12 -12.37 20.93
N GLY A 462 8.86 -13.21 21.65
CA GLY A 462 9.78 -12.77 22.70
C GLY A 462 11.14 -12.34 22.15
N ALA A 463 11.79 -11.40 22.84
CA ALA A 463 13.16 -10.97 22.51
C ALA A 463 14.16 -12.13 22.51
N ASN A 464 14.09 -12.99 23.53
CA ASN A 464 14.96 -14.17 23.63
C ASN A 464 14.82 -15.14 22.44
N GLU A 465 13.64 -15.22 21.83
CA GLU A 465 13.42 -16.09 20.67
C GLU A 465 14.12 -15.53 19.43
N LEU A 466 13.99 -14.21 19.22
CA LEU A 466 14.66 -13.49 18.14
C LEU A 466 16.17 -13.42 18.33
N GLU A 467 16.69 -13.33 19.54
CA GLU A 467 18.14 -13.33 19.76
C GLU A 467 18.77 -14.70 19.50
N LYS A 468 18.10 -15.78 19.91
CA LYS A 468 18.67 -17.13 19.84
C LYS A 468 18.49 -17.80 18.49
N HIS A 469 17.41 -17.50 17.77
CA HIS A 469 17.03 -18.20 16.55
C HIS A 469 17.20 -17.29 15.34
N ASN A 470 17.58 -17.87 14.21
CA ASN A 470 17.74 -17.11 12.97
C ASN A 470 16.61 -17.34 11.97
N THR A 471 15.75 -18.32 12.25
CA THR A 471 14.66 -18.72 11.36
C THR A 471 13.33 -18.73 12.12
N ILE A 472 12.32 -18.11 11.52
CA ILE A 472 10.93 -18.13 11.97
C ILE A 472 10.13 -18.99 11.00
N VAL A 473 9.41 -19.95 11.54
CA VAL A 473 8.49 -20.81 10.80
C VAL A 473 7.07 -20.38 11.12
N LEU A 474 6.36 -19.88 10.11
CA LEU A 474 4.94 -19.55 10.19
C LEU A 474 4.10 -20.67 9.59
N TYR A 475 2.94 -20.93 10.19
CA TYR A 475 2.01 -21.96 9.73
C TYR A 475 0.73 -21.30 9.22
N ALA A 476 0.30 -21.69 8.03
CA ALA A 476 -0.97 -21.27 7.46
C ALA A 476 -1.89 -22.47 7.23
N VAL A 477 -3.20 -22.22 7.24
CA VAL A 477 -4.22 -23.22 6.96
C VAL A 477 -4.37 -23.36 5.45
N SER A 478 -4.21 -24.55 4.91
CA SER A 478 -4.47 -24.87 3.50
C SER A 478 -5.75 -25.67 3.38
N ILE A 479 -6.72 -25.19 2.60
CA ILE A 479 -7.91 -25.96 2.25
C ILE A 479 -7.51 -26.87 1.10
N GLY A 480 -7.35 -28.17 1.35
CA GLY A 480 -6.84 -29.17 0.40
C GLY A 480 -7.80 -29.50 -0.74
N ILE A 481 -8.34 -28.48 -1.44
CA ILE A 481 -9.25 -28.64 -2.58
C ILE A 481 -8.56 -29.35 -3.73
N ALA A 482 -7.28 -29.05 -3.96
CA ALA A 482 -6.46 -29.71 -4.98
C ALA A 482 -6.35 -31.22 -4.72
N ASP A 483 -6.30 -31.63 -3.44
CA ASP A 483 -6.19 -33.03 -3.02
C ASP A 483 -7.49 -33.82 -3.24
N VAL A 484 -8.64 -33.14 -3.38
CA VAL A 484 -9.90 -33.79 -3.76
C VAL A 484 -9.84 -34.11 -5.26
N PRO A 485 -10.05 -35.37 -5.69
CA PRO A 485 -10.08 -35.70 -7.11
C PRO A 485 -11.07 -34.81 -7.86
N GLU A 486 -10.69 -34.29 -9.04
CA GLU A 486 -11.52 -33.32 -9.79
C GLU A 486 -12.97 -33.81 -9.94
N SER A 487 -13.16 -35.08 -10.28
CA SER A 487 -14.48 -35.70 -10.43
C SER A 487 -15.34 -35.69 -9.17
N GLN A 488 -14.75 -35.49 -7.99
CA GLN A 488 -15.39 -35.46 -6.67
C GLN A 488 -15.55 -34.05 -6.07
N ARG A 489 -14.90 -33.04 -6.65
CA ARG A 489 -15.02 -31.65 -6.20
C ARG A 489 -16.44 -31.15 -6.40
N VAL A 490 -16.93 -30.38 -5.43
CA VAL A 490 -18.24 -29.73 -5.48
C VAL A 490 -18.13 -28.27 -5.10
N ILE A 491 -19.09 -27.44 -5.50
CA ILE A 491 -19.05 -25.99 -5.24
C ILE A 491 -19.02 -25.70 -3.73
N GLU A 492 -19.66 -26.55 -2.92
CA GLU A 492 -19.69 -26.44 -1.46
C GLU A 492 -18.30 -26.59 -0.80
N ASP A 493 -17.33 -27.17 -1.51
CA ASP A 493 -15.95 -27.29 -1.02
C ASP A 493 -15.28 -25.90 -0.89
N ILE A 494 -15.64 -24.96 -1.78
CA ILE A 494 -15.13 -23.59 -1.78
C ILE A 494 -15.56 -22.84 -0.51
N GLU A 495 -16.71 -23.20 0.07
CA GLU A 495 -17.21 -22.55 1.29
C GLU A 495 -16.22 -22.67 2.45
N GLN A 496 -15.33 -23.68 2.45
CA GLN A 496 -14.29 -23.79 3.47
C GLN A 496 -13.24 -22.68 3.39
N MET A 497 -13.03 -22.06 2.22
CA MET A 497 -12.10 -20.93 2.08
C MET A 497 -12.57 -19.71 2.89
N ASN A 498 -13.89 -19.54 3.06
CA ASN A 498 -14.45 -18.48 3.88
C ASN A 498 -14.30 -18.75 5.39
N LYS A 499 -13.84 -19.95 5.77
CA LYS A 499 -13.63 -20.36 7.17
C LYS A 499 -12.17 -20.36 7.59
N VAL A 500 -11.26 -19.81 6.77
CA VAL A 500 -9.82 -19.73 7.12
C VAL A 500 -9.62 -19.00 8.45
N GLU A 501 -10.37 -17.93 8.72
CA GLU A 501 -10.31 -17.23 10.01
C GLU A 501 -10.84 -18.11 11.17
N ASP A 502 -11.94 -18.83 10.96
CA ASP A 502 -12.50 -19.75 11.95
C ASP A 502 -11.52 -20.89 12.28
N TYR A 503 -10.85 -21.44 11.26
CA TYR A 503 -9.80 -22.44 11.44
C TYR A 503 -8.59 -21.87 12.17
N SER A 504 -8.16 -20.65 11.81
CA SER A 504 -7.04 -19.97 12.45
C SER A 504 -7.29 -19.78 13.96
N LYS A 505 -8.51 -19.37 14.32
CA LYS A 505 -8.94 -19.20 15.71
C LYS A 505 -9.11 -20.53 16.44
N THR A 506 -9.79 -21.49 15.82
CA THR A 506 -10.07 -22.81 16.43
C THR A 506 -8.79 -23.59 16.69
N TYR A 507 -7.81 -23.49 15.78
CA TYR A 507 -6.54 -24.22 15.84
C TYR A 507 -5.35 -23.31 16.16
N GLN A 508 -5.59 -22.20 16.86
CA GLN A 508 -4.57 -21.20 17.21
C GLN A 508 -3.31 -21.81 17.86
N ALA A 509 -3.48 -22.81 18.73
CA ALA A 509 -2.35 -23.46 19.41
C ALA A 509 -1.43 -24.21 18.43
N ALA A 510 -2.01 -24.83 17.40
CA ALA A 510 -1.29 -25.54 16.35
C ALA A 510 -0.63 -24.59 15.34
N LEU A 511 -1.11 -23.34 15.25
CA LEU A 511 -0.68 -22.36 14.24
C LEU A 511 0.25 -21.27 14.83
N GLN A 512 0.70 -21.43 16.08
CA GLN A 512 1.71 -20.56 16.66
C GLN A 512 3.04 -20.65 15.87
N PRO A 513 3.78 -19.54 15.75
CA PRO A 513 5.09 -19.55 15.12
C PRO A 513 6.04 -20.49 15.85
N ALA A 514 6.97 -21.10 15.11
CA ALA A 514 8.07 -21.87 15.69
C ALA A 514 9.41 -21.23 15.31
N PHE A 515 10.42 -21.41 16.17
CA PHE A 515 11.74 -20.82 16.01
C PHE A 515 12.81 -21.89 15.89
N GLN A 516 13.74 -21.72 14.95
CA GLN A 516 14.78 -22.72 14.66
C GLN A 516 16.18 -22.11 14.68
N LEU A 517 17.13 -22.90 15.19
CA LEU A 517 18.55 -22.61 15.06
C LEU A 517 18.99 -22.85 13.61
N LYS A 518 20.04 -22.14 13.19
CA LYS A 518 20.60 -22.23 11.83
C LYS A 518 21.12 -23.62 11.51
#